data_AF-A0AAT9G3Q4-F1
#
_entry.id   AF-A0AAT9G3Q4-F1
#
_cell.length_a   1.000
_cell.length_b   1.000
_cell.length_c   1.000
_cell.angle_alpha   90.00
_cell.angle_beta   90.00
_cell.angle_gamma   90.00
#
_symmetry.space_group_name_H-M   'P 1'
#
loop_
_entity.id
_entity.type
_entity.pdbx_description
1 polymer ?
#
loop_
_entity_poly.entity_id
_entity_poly.type
_entity_poly.pdbx_seq_one_letter_code
_entity_poly.pdbx_strand_id
1 'polypeptide(L)'
;MKYCSNLEKHGVLLLDKPTNFSSNNVLQKVRHLLNNKTAGYVGTLDPLASGMLPICLGKATKFSQFLSDSDKRYHVIARLGQRTDTMDAYGKIIEINTIKVTQKTLYEILNKFHGSVVQIPPMYSAIKYYGKPLYQYARSGIDVERACRKIYIYDLKCKNWHNNLLELEIHCSKGTYIRVIIDDIGKLLGCGAHVIYLRRLQMANYSSDHMISLEYLNTLYKENNLYQNFLDKKIQTFLLPIESMVSMYDTINIDQHTAKCFKHGQAINIKHKFNYGQKIRVTENNFKKFIGIAEIDKLFRIKPLRLIRF
;
A
#
# COMPACT_ATOMS: atom_id res chain seq x y z
N MET A 1 -36.45 -6.12 19.91
CA MET A 1 -35.61 -7.12 19.21
C MET A 1 -34.63 -6.41 18.29
N LYS A 2 -33.36 -6.25 18.70
CA LYS A 2 -32.30 -5.67 17.86
C LYS A 2 -31.78 -6.74 16.89
N TYR A 3 -32.38 -6.85 15.71
CA TYR A 3 -31.74 -7.52 14.57
C TYR A 3 -30.63 -6.62 14.02
N CYS A 4 -29.58 -6.39 14.81
CA CYS A 4 -28.31 -5.91 14.28
C CYS A 4 -27.61 -7.13 13.70
N SER A 5 -27.78 -7.35 12.40
CA SER A 5 -26.97 -8.29 11.61
C SER A 5 -25.50 -7.82 11.65
N ASN A 6 -24.81 -8.18 12.73
CA ASN A 6 -23.39 -7.92 12.99
C ASN A 6 -22.51 -8.81 12.08
N LEU A 7 -22.84 -8.89 10.78
CA LEU A 7 -22.03 -9.65 9.82
C LEU A 7 -20.71 -8.91 9.60
N GLU A 8 -19.63 -9.57 9.96
CA GLU A 8 -18.28 -9.06 9.71
C GLU A 8 -18.07 -8.93 8.20
N LYS A 9 -17.73 -7.73 7.76
CA LYS A 9 -17.48 -7.42 6.36
C LYS A 9 -16.13 -8.01 5.95
N HIS A 10 -16.08 -8.53 4.73
CA HIS A 10 -14.89 -9.20 4.19
C HIS A 10 -14.57 -8.65 2.81
N GLY A 11 -13.41 -8.03 2.67
CA GLY A 11 -12.99 -7.43 1.40
C GLY A 11 -11.94 -6.34 1.60
N VAL A 12 -11.66 -5.63 0.51
CA VAL A 12 -10.73 -4.50 0.49
C VAL A 12 -11.50 -3.24 0.13
N LEU A 13 -11.45 -2.25 1.01
CA LEU A 13 -11.94 -0.91 0.72
C LEU A 13 -10.75 -0.05 0.28
N LEU A 14 -10.83 0.55 -0.90
CA LEU A 14 -9.83 1.51 -1.35
C LEU A 14 -10.17 2.88 -0.79
N LEU A 15 -9.51 3.28 0.28
CA LEU A 15 -9.76 4.57 0.89
C LEU A 15 -8.89 5.66 0.25
N ASP A 16 -9.45 6.81 -0.07
CA ASP A 16 -8.67 8.03 -0.31
C ASP A 16 -8.31 8.65 1.05
N LYS A 17 -7.07 8.42 1.52
CA LYS A 17 -6.60 8.94 2.80
C LYS A 17 -6.46 10.46 2.70
N PRO A 18 -7.12 11.26 3.56
CA PRO A 18 -6.86 12.69 3.64
C PRO A 18 -5.46 12.97 4.21
N THR A 19 -4.92 14.16 3.93
CA THR A 19 -3.69 14.67 4.56
C THR A 19 -3.90 14.93 6.05
N ASN A 20 -2.82 15.22 6.80
CA ASN A 20 -2.80 15.49 8.24
C ASN A 20 -3.17 14.29 9.15
N PHE A 21 -3.54 13.14 8.59
CA PHE A 21 -3.84 11.94 9.37
C PHE A 21 -2.79 10.85 9.17
N SER A 22 -2.39 10.18 10.26
CA SER A 22 -1.63 8.93 10.14
C SER A 22 -2.51 7.82 9.56
N SER A 23 -1.90 6.89 8.82
CA SER A 23 -2.63 5.74 8.25
C SER A 23 -3.38 4.93 9.32
N ASN A 24 -2.79 4.77 10.52
CA ASN A 24 -3.47 4.09 11.61
C ASN A 24 -4.66 4.88 12.17
N ASN A 25 -4.56 6.21 12.30
CA ASN A 25 -5.69 7.02 12.76
C ASN A 25 -6.89 6.86 11.81
N VAL A 26 -6.64 6.92 10.50
CA VAL A 26 -7.67 6.71 9.48
C VAL A 26 -8.25 5.30 9.53
N LEU A 27 -7.42 4.26 9.68
CA LEU A 27 -7.88 2.89 9.88
C LEU A 27 -8.85 2.79 11.07
N GLN A 28 -8.52 3.40 12.22
CA GLN A 28 -9.38 3.33 13.40
C GLN A 28 -10.73 4.01 13.18
N LYS A 29 -10.75 5.16 12.46
CA LYS A 29 -11.99 5.83 12.07
C LYS A 29 -12.85 4.94 11.17
N VAL A 30 -12.27 4.36 10.11
CA VAL A 30 -12.99 3.44 9.20
C VAL A 30 -13.50 2.20 9.95
N ARG A 31 -12.67 1.61 10.83
CA ARG A 31 -13.05 0.45 11.64
C ARG A 31 -14.28 0.73 12.50
N HIS A 32 -14.33 1.90 13.12
CA HIS A 32 -15.47 2.35 13.92
C HIS A 32 -16.71 2.59 13.05
N LEU A 33 -16.59 3.35 11.95
CA LEU A 33 -17.71 3.65 11.04
C LEU A 33 -18.35 2.40 10.46
N LEU A 34 -17.55 1.38 10.14
CA LEU A 34 -18.05 0.15 9.52
C LEU A 34 -18.45 -0.94 10.54
N ASN A 35 -18.28 -0.66 11.84
CA ASN A 35 -18.47 -1.59 12.94
C ASN A 35 -17.80 -2.96 12.69
N ASN A 36 -16.58 -2.95 12.14
CA ASN A 36 -15.87 -4.17 11.76
C ASN A 36 -14.83 -4.56 12.82
N LYS A 37 -14.90 -5.78 13.35
CA LYS A 37 -13.99 -6.22 14.42
C LYS A 37 -12.53 -6.30 13.94
N THR A 38 -12.31 -6.94 12.79
CA THR A 38 -10.98 -7.14 12.22
C THR A 38 -10.75 -6.17 11.07
N ALA A 39 -9.77 -5.28 11.18
CA ALA A 39 -9.38 -4.40 10.08
C ALA A 39 -7.87 -4.12 10.12
N GLY A 40 -7.27 -3.96 8.95
CA GLY A 40 -5.88 -3.54 8.77
C GLY A 40 -5.74 -2.66 7.53
N TYR A 41 -4.62 -1.96 7.38
CA TYR A 41 -4.30 -1.23 6.16
C TYR A 41 -3.03 -1.80 5.52
N VAL A 42 -2.85 -1.57 4.22
CA VAL A 42 -1.67 -2.02 3.47
C VAL A 42 -0.91 -0.83 2.91
N GLY A 43 0.40 -0.80 3.15
CA GLY A 43 1.30 0.25 2.68
C GLY A 43 1.05 1.60 3.36
N THR A 44 1.77 1.87 4.45
CA THR A 44 1.69 3.13 5.20
C THR A 44 1.89 4.35 4.29
N LEU A 45 1.03 5.34 4.46
CA LEU A 45 1.21 6.71 3.97
C LEU A 45 1.56 7.63 5.15
N ASP A 46 2.55 8.50 4.92
CA ASP A 46 2.94 9.55 5.85
C ASP A 46 1.76 10.51 6.13
N PRO A 47 1.73 11.22 7.27
CA PRO A 47 0.67 12.18 7.58
C PRO A 47 0.46 13.24 6.49
N LEU A 48 1.52 13.78 5.89
CA LEU A 48 1.39 14.76 4.80
C LEU A 48 0.83 14.15 3.51
N ALA A 49 0.98 12.83 3.32
CA ALA A 49 0.59 12.18 2.10
C ALA A 49 -0.92 11.96 2.04
N SER A 50 -1.51 11.99 0.85
CA SER A 50 -2.89 11.60 0.58
C SER A 50 -2.97 10.41 -0.38
N GLY A 51 -4.19 9.98 -0.72
CA GLY A 51 -4.42 9.01 -1.78
C GLY A 51 -4.67 7.59 -1.29
N MET A 52 -4.54 6.63 -2.21
CA MET A 52 -5.03 5.27 -2.05
C MET A 52 -4.43 4.58 -0.83
N LEU A 53 -5.24 4.22 0.17
CA LEU A 53 -4.88 3.42 1.32
C LEU A 53 -5.82 2.20 1.37
N PRO A 54 -5.38 1.02 0.88
CA PRO A 54 -6.19 -0.19 0.97
C PRO A 54 -6.45 -0.56 2.44
N ILE A 55 -7.73 -0.65 2.81
CA ILE A 55 -8.21 -1.12 4.10
C ILE A 55 -8.76 -2.54 3.92
N CYS A 56 -8.06 -3.52 4.49
CA CYS A 56 -8.50 -4.91 4.51
C CYS A 56 -9.47 -5.14 5.69
N LEU A 57 -10.68 -5.61 5.39
CA LEU A 57 -11.71 -5.93 6.38
C LEU A 57 -11.85 -7.44 6.56
N GLY A 58 -11.99 -7.89 7.81
CA GLY A 58 -12.26 -9.27 8.17
C GLY A 58 -11.21 -10.24 7.62
N LYS A 59 -11.67 -11.28 6.91
CA LYS A 59 -10.80 -12.31 6.32
C LYS A 59 -9.77 -11.78 5.33
N ALA A 60 -9.99 -10.59 4.74
CA ALA A 60 -9.04 -9.96 3.82
C ALA A 60 -7.68 -9.65 4.48
N THR A 61 -7.67 -9.36 5.79
CA THR A 61 -6.44 -9.03 6.53
C THR A 61 -5.37 -10.12 6.43
N LYS A 62 -5.78 -11.39 6.27
CA LYS A 62 -4.88 -12.55 6.10
C LYS A 62 -4.06 -12.53 4.82
N PHE A 63 -4.46 -11.73 3.83
CA PHE A 63 -3.84 -11.64 2.51
C PHE A 63 -3.10 -10.30 2.29
N SER A 64 -3.10 -9.42 3.29
CA SER A 64 -2.47 -8.09 3.23
C SER A 64 -1.00 -8.11 2.78
N GLN A 65 -0.25 -9.15 3.15
CA GLN A 65 1.17 -9.28 2.77
C GLN A 65 1.35 -9.34 1.24
N PHE A 66 0.45 -10.00 0.52
CA PHE A 66 0.56 -10.12 -0.94
C PHE A 66 0.37 -8.77 -1.63
N LEU A 67 -0.57 -7.96 -1.13
CA LEU A 67 -0.77 -6.61 -1.63
C LEU A 67 0.39 -5.68 -1.22
N SER A 68 0.95 -5.85 -0.01
CA SER A 68 2.10 -5.05 0.46
C SER A 68 3.30 -5.14 -0.48
N ASP A 69 3.45 -6.27 -1.16
CA ASP A 69 4.55 -6.53 -2.06
C ASP A 69 4.42 -5.92 -3.46
N SER A 70 3.28 -5.29 -3.77
CA SER A 70 3.03 -4.70 -5.08
C SER A 70 3.89 -3.46 -5.37
N ASP A 71 3.89 -3.02 -6.61
CA ASP A 71 4.31 -1.69 -7.03
C ASP A 71 3.28 -0.60 -6.65
N LYS A 72 3.72 0.66 -6.70
CA LYS A 72 2.93 1.84 -6.35
C LYS A 72 3.26 3.02 -7.28
N ARG A 73 2.28 3.89 -7.53
CA ARG A 73 2.48 5.16 -8.25
C ARG A 73 2.18 6.35 -7.35
N TYR A 74 3.03 7.36 -7.44
CA TYR A 74 2.94 8.58 -6.63
C TYR A 74 3.02 9.82 -7.50
N HIS A 75 2.24 10.82 -7.14
CA HIS A 75 2.43 12.20 -7.56
C HIS A 75 3.08 12.95 -6.38
N VAL A 76 4.19 13.63 -6.64
CA VAL A 76 4.97 14.35 -5.64
C VAL A 76 5.32 15.75 -6.14
N ILE A 77 5.23 16.74 -5.26
CA ILE A 77 5.81 18.07 -5.49
C ILE A 77 6.91 18.26 -4.45
N ALA A 78 8.11 18.54 -4.93
CA ALA A 78 9.28 18.86 -4.13
C ALA A 78 9.57 20.36 -4.19
N ARG A 79 10.05 20.92 -3.08
CA ARG A 79 10.62 22.27 -3.04
C ARG A 79 12.13 22.18 -3.04
N LEU A 80 12.76 22.71 -4.08
CA LEU A 80 14.20 22.81 -4.24
C LEU A 80 14.76 23.98 -3.41
N GLY A 81 16.04 23.93 -3.09
CA GLY A 81 16.75 25.00 -2.37
C GLY A 81 16.60 24.92 -0.84
N GLN A 82 15.83 23.97 -0.32
CA GLN A 82 15.60 23.77 1.10
C GLN A 82 15.60 22.29 1.45
N ARG A 83 16.28 21.92 2.52
CA ARG A 83 16.31 20.55 3.05
C ARG A 83 15.74 20.53 4.46
N THR A 84 15.02 19.47 4.82
CA THR A 84 14.44 19.30 6.15
C THR A 84 14.89 17.99 6.81
N ASP A 85 14.88 17.95 8.14
CA ASP A 85 15.25 16.77 8.93
C ASP A 85 14.34 15.53 8.69
N THR A 86 13.07 15.76 8.35
CA THR A 86 12.12 14.71 7.98
C THR A 86 12.04 14.44 6.47
N MET A 87 12.76 15.21 5.64
CA MET A 87 12.71 15.20 4.17
C MET A 87 11.31 15.53 3.60
N ASP A 88 10.45 16.12 4.42
CA ASP A 88 9.15 16.68 4.03
C ASP A 88 8.87 18.02 4.72
N ALA A 89 7.77 18.66 4.34
CA ALA A 89 7.38 19.98 4.82
C ALA A 89 6.97 20.04 6.30
N TYR A 90 6.87 18.90 7.00
CA TYR A 90 6.57 18.89 8.44
C TYR A 90 7.83 18.92 9.31
N GLY A 91 9.00 18.75 8.69
CA GLY A 91 10.30 18.85 9.36
C GLY A 91 10.76 20.28 9.54
N LYS A 92 11.83 20.43 10.31
CA LYS A 92 12.55 21.70 10.43
C LYS A 92 13.50 21.85 9.25
N ILE A 93 13.61 23.07 8.71
CA ILE A 93 14.62 23.39 7.71
C ILE A 93 16.00 23.27 8.36
N ILE A 94 16.88 22.47 7.76
CA ILE A 94 18.25 22.24 8.21
C ILE A 94 19.29 22.87 7.28
N GLU A 95 18.92 23.09 6.01
CA GLU A 95 19.79 23.68 5.00
C GLU A 95 18.96 24.55 4.04
N ILE A 96 19.52 25.68 3.63
CA ILE A 96 18.96 26.57 2.59
C ILE A 96 20.09 26.89 1.61
N ASN A 97 19.88 26.63 0.33
CA ASN A 97 20.89 26.82 -0.71
C ASN A 97 20.33 27.58 -1.90
N THR A 98 21.20 28.34 -2.58
CA THR A 98 20.85 28.99 -3.86
C THR A 98 20.62 27.95 -4.95
N ILE A 99 19.58 28.13 -5.76
CA ILE A 99 19.24 27.20 -6.84
C ILE A 99 19.93 27.69 -8.11
N LYS A 100 20.95 26.94 -8.55
CA LYS A 100 21.67 27.17 -9.82
C LYS A 100 21.42 26.04 -10.83
N VAL A 101 20.27 25.39 -10.71
CA VAL A 101 19.89 24.20 -11.50
C VAL A 101 19.45 24.64 -12.89
N THR A 102 19.93 23.94 -13.93
CA THR A 102 19.45 24.10 -15.30
C THR A 102 18.51 22.95 -15.67
N GLN A 103 17.67 23.16 -16.69
CA GLN A 103 16.79 22.11 -17.20
C GLN A 103 17.58 20.88 -17.65
N LYS A 104 18.71 21.07 -18.33
CA LYS A 104 19.58 19.96 -18.76
C LYS A 104 20.06 19.13 -17.56
N THR A 105 20.62 19.80 -16.54
CA THR A 105 21.12 19.12 -15.33
C THR A 105 20.02 18.38 -14.57
N LEU A 106 18.80 18.94 -14.54
CA LEU A 106 17.65 18.30 -13.92
C LEU A 106 17.33 16.98 -14.62
N TYR A 107 17.12 16.99 -15.93
CA TYR A 107 16.78 15.77 -16.68
C TYR A 107 17.89 14.71 -16.63
N GLU A 108 19.17 15.12 -16.69
CA GLU A 108 20.30 14.20 -16.52
C GLU A 108 20.29 13.50 -15.15
N ILE A 109 19.96 14.23 -14.07
CA ILE A 109 19.87 13.66 -12.73
C ILE A 109 18.65 12.75 -12.62
N LEU A 110 17.48 13.17 -13.10
CA LEU A 110 16.26 12.35 -13.07
C LEU A 110 16.45 11.01 -13.80
N ASN A 111 17.15 11.01 -14.94
CA ASN A 111 17.44 9.80 -15.71
C ASN A 111 18.24 8.76 -14.91
N LYS A 112 19.10 9.18 -13.96
CA LYS A 112 19.90 8.27 -13.13
C LYS A 112 19.07 7.45 -12.14
N PHE A 113 17.83 7.85 -11.86
CA PHE A 113 16.97 7.16 -10.92
C PHE A 113 16.16 6.03 -11.55
N HIS A 114 16.12 5.91 -12.88
CA HIS A 114 15.42 4.79 -13.53
C HIS A 114 16.13 3.46 -13.23
N GLY A 115 15.34 2.43 -12.96
CA GLY A 115 15.82 1.09 -12.68
C GLY A 115 16.19 0.90 -11.21
N SER A 116 17.28 0.17 -10.97
CA SER A 116 17.69 -0.23 -9.62
C SER A 116 18.34 0.93 -8.86
N VAL A 117 17.77 1.30 -7.72
CA VAL A 117 18.31 2.34 -6.82
C VAL A 117 18.54 1.74 -5.44
N VAL A 118 19.56 2.23 -4.74
CA VAL A 118 19.84 1.86 -3.34
C VAL A 118 19.44 3.02 -2.45
N GLN A 119 18.62 2.74 -1.43
CA GLN A 119 18.17 3.74 -0.46
C GLN A 119 18.55 3.32 0.96
N ILE A 120 18.95 4.29 1.77
CA ILE A 120 18.93 4.16 3.23
C ILE A 120 17.56 4.63 3.70
N PRO A 121 16.74 3.77 4.33
CA PRO A 121 15.45 4.20 4.87
C PRO A 121 15.60 5.37 5.85
N PRO A 122 14.65 6.32 5.92
CA PRO A 122 14.75 7.44 6.84
C PRO A 122 14.48 6.99 8.29
N MET A 123 15.01 7.75 9.26
CA MET A 123 14.72 7.54 10.68
C MET A 123 13.23 7.67 10.98
N TYR A 124 12.55 8.63 10.35
CA TYR A 124 11.10 8.76 10.42
C TYR A 124 10.40 7.72 9.53
N SER A 125 10.48 6.44 9.92
CA SER A 125 9.83 5.33 9.24
C SER A 125 9.25 4.28 10.19
N ALA A 126 8.36 3.43 9.67
CA ALA A 126 7.72 2.35 10.42
C ALA A 126 8.56 1.06 10.51
N ILE A 127 9.79 1.04 9.99
CA ILE A 127 10.70 -0.10 10.12
C ILE A 127 10.99 -0.32 11.61
N LYS A 128 11.00 -1.58 12.05
CA LYS A 128 11.30 -1.91 13.44
C LYS A 128 12.79 -2.17 13.63
N TYR A 129 13.33 -1.60 14.70
CA TYR A 129 14.65 -1.88 15.26
C TYR A 129 14.45 -2.31 16.72
N TYR A 130 14.99 -3.48 17.11
CA TYR A 130 14.72 -4.11 18.42
C TYR A 130 13.25 -4.03 18.88
N GLY A 131 12.32 -4.35 17.98
CA GLY A 131 10.88 -4.40 18.27
C GLY A 131 10.15 -3.06 18.24
N LYS A 132 10.85 -1.91 18.28
CA LYS A 132 10.26 -0.56 18.23
C LYS A 132 10.41 0.07 16.84
N PRO A 133 9.43 0.83 16.32
CA PRO A 133 9.57 1.57 15.07
C PRO A 133 10.66 2.66 15.12
N LEU A 134 11.40 2.87 14.02
CA LEU A 134 12.48 3.87 13.91
C LEU A 134 12.01 5.29 14.23
N TYR A 135 10.78 5.65 13.86
CA TYR A 135 10.25 6.98 14.19
C TYR A 135 10.18 7.25 15.71
N GLN A 136 10.10 6.20 16.55
CA GLN A 136 10.14 6.37 18.00
C GLN A 136 11.54 6.76 18.48
N TYR A 137 12.58 6.12 17.94
CA TYR A 137 13.98 6.48 18.21
C TYR A 137 14.29 7.91 17.73
N ALA A 138 13.84 8.26 16.53
CA ALA A 138 13.98 9.61 15.98
C ALA A 138 13.40 10.70 16.90
N ARG A 139 12.20 10.47 17.44
CA ARG A 139 11.55 11.38 18.39
C ARG A 139 12.26 11.48 19.73
N SER A 140 12.99 10.44 20.12
CA SER A 140 13.85 10.43 21.29
C SER A 140 15.24 11.01 21.02
N GLY A 141 15.50 11.53 19.81
CA GLY A 141 16.81 12.07 19.43
C GLY A 141 17.89 11.00 19.23
N ILE A 142 17.50 9.72 19.14
CA ILE A 142 18.42 8.60 18.97
C ILE A 142 18.51 8.25 17.49
N ASP A 143 19.69 8.42 16.90
CA ASP A 143 19.97 7.92 15.55
C ASP A 143 20.37 6.45 15.60
N VAL A 144 19.93 5.70 14.59
CA VAL A 144 20.14 4.26 14.47
C VAL A 144 20.67 3.97 13.08
N GLU A 145 21.73 3.18 13.00
CA GLU A 145 22.27 2.73 11.72
C GLU A 145 21.27 1.82 10.99
N ARG A 146 21.08 2.08 9.69
CA ARG A 146 20.04 1.42 8.87
C ARG A 146 20.67 0.83 7.64
N ALA A 147 20.48 -0.47 7.45
CA ALA A 147 20.94 -1.15 6.25
C ALA A 147 20.28 -0.56 4.98
N CYS A 148 21.10 -0.37 3.95
CA CYS A 148 20.67 -0.03 2.61
C CYS A 148 19.68 -1.07 2.05
N ARG A 149 18.73 -0.62 1.24
CA ARG A 149 17.76 -1.47 0.55
C ARG A 149 17.74 -1.16 -0.94
N LYS A 150 17.71 -2.22 -1.74
CA LYS A 150 17.51 -2.14 -3.18
C LYS A 150 16.02 -1.93 -3.46
N ILE A 151 15.70 -0.90 -4.23
CA ILE A 151 14.37 -0.62 -4.77
C ILE A 151 14.47 -0.49 -6.28
N TYR A 152 13.32 -0.45 -6.95
CA TYR A 152 13.25 -0.26 -8.38
C TYR A 152 12.31 0.90 -8.72
N ILE A 153 12.77 1.83 -9.55
CA ILE A 153 11.95 2.88 -10.16
C ILE A 153 11.64 2.44 -11.59
N TYR A 154 10.39 2.06 -11.82
CA TYR A 154 9.92 1.62 -13.13
C TYR A 154 9.76 2.80 -14.09
N ASP A 155 9.29 3.94 -13.59
CA ASP A 155 9.04 5.15 -14.36
C ASP A 155 9.19 6.38 -13.45
N LEU A 156 9.75 7.46 -13.98
CA LEU A 156 9.91 8.74 -13.31
C LEU A 156 9.74 9.85 -14.35
N LYS A 157 8.71 10.67 -14.17
CA LYS A 157 8.36 11.73 -15.13
C LYS A 157 8.38 13.08 -14.44
N CYS A 158 9.08 14.04 -15.03
CA CYS A 158 8.91 15.45 -14.69
C CYS A 158 7.62 15.95 -15.34
N LYS A 159 6.64 16.35 -14.52
CA LYS A 159 5.35 16.88 -14.98
C LYS A 159 5.43 18.39 -15.16
N ASN A 160 6.10 19.07 -14.24
CA ASN A 160 6.27 20.51 -14.24
C ASN A 160 7.50 20.89 -13.39
N TRP A 161 8.14 22.01 -13.73
CA TRP A 161 9.19 22.60 -12.92
C TRP A 161 9.17 24.13 -13.05
N HIS A 162 8.78 24.80 -11.97
CA HIS A 162 8.63 26.26 -11.95
C HIS A 162 8.71 26.78 -10.51
N ASN A 163 9.19 28.01 -10.28
CA ASN A 163 9.26 28.64 -8.96
C ASN A 163 9.88 27.74 -7.87
N ASN A 164 10.97 27.03 -8.19
CA ASN A 164 11.65 26.10 -7.29
C ASN A 164 10.81 24.88 -6.87
N LEU A 165 9.65 24.67 -7.51
CA LEU A 165 8.79 23.52 -7.30
C LEU A 165 8.99 22.53 -8.44
N LEU A 166 9.41 21.31 -8.09
CA LEU A 166 9.58 20.20 -9.02
C LEU A 166 8.44 19.20 -8.81
N GLU A 167 7.60 19.05 -9.84
CA GLU A 167 6.48 18.13 -9.85
C GLU A 167 6.84 16.85 -10.61
N LEU A 168 6.77 15.71 -9.92
CA LEU A 168 7.13 14.41 -10.47
C LEU A 168 5.99 13.40 -10.32
N GLU A 169 5.92 12.48 -11.27
CA GLU A 169 5.16 11.24 -11.17
C GLU A 169 6.12 10.05 -11.13
N ILE A 170 6.02 9.20 -10.11
CA ILE A 170 6.97 8.12 -9.83
C ILE A 170 6.23 6.78 -9.71
N HIS A 171 6.62 5.80 -10.52
CA HIS A 171 6.20 4.40 -10.41
C HIS A 171 7.35 3.57 -9.83
N CYS A 172 7.14 2.96 -8.67
CA CYS A 172 8.21 2.31 -7.94
C CYS A 172 7.79 1.00 -7.27
N SER A 173 8.78 0.19 -6.93
CA SER A 173 8.61 -1.05 -6.19
C SER A 173 8.17 -0.80 -4.74
N LYS A 174 7.78 -1.86 -4.05
CA LYS A 174 7.54 -1.84 -2.60
C LYS A 174 8.74 -1.27 -1.82
N GLY A 175 8.46 -0.65 -0.68
CA GLY A 175 9.49 -0.17 0.25
C GLY A 175 10.25 1.08 -0.19
N THR A 176 9.91 1.67 -1.35
CA THR A 176 10.49 2.93 -1.81
C THR A 176 10.03 4.10 -0.94
N TYR A 177 10.98 4.89 -0.45
CA TYR A 177 10.70 6.13 0.28
C TYR A 177 10.80 7.31 -0.68
N ILE A 178 9.66 7.87 -1.09
CA ILE A 178 9.62 9.02 -2.00
C ILE A 178 10.34 10.23 -1.39
N ARG A 179 10.23 10.43 -0.07
CA ARG A 179 10.99 11.46 0.67
C ARG A 179 12.50 11.35 0.47
N VAL A 180 13.04 10.12 0.50
CA VAL A 180 14.47 9.87 0.25
C VAL A 180 14.83 10.11 -1.21
N ILE A 181 13.99 9.69 -2.17
CA ILE A 181 14.20 10.00 -3.60
C ILE A 181 14.33 11.51 -3.81
N ILE A 182 13.42 12.29 -3.23
CA ILE A 182 13.45 13.75 -3.36
C ILE A 182 14.69 14.36 -2.69
N ASP A 183 15.04 13.92 -1.48
CA ASP A 183 16.25 14.37 -0.78
C ASP A 183 17.52 14.09 -1.62
N ASP A 184 17.64 12.89 -2.19
CA ASP A 184 18.77 12.47 -3.02
C ASP A 184 18.82 13.24 -4.35
N ILE A 185 17.69 13.46 -5.02
CA ILE A 185 17.61 14.33 -6.20
C ILE A 185 18.10 15.74 -5.84
N GLY A 186 17.63 16.31 -4.73
CA GLY A 186 18.04 17.64 -4.27
C GLY A 186 19.53 17.75 -4.00
N LYS A 187 20.13 16.74 -3.37
CA LYS A 187 21.58 16.66 -3.14
C LYS A 187 22.37 16.60 -4.45
N LEU A 188 21.95 15.75 -5.39
CA LEU A 188 22.61 15.63 -6.69
C LEU A 188 22.50 16.92 -7.52
N LEU A 189 21.41 17.67 -7.37
CA LEU A 189 21.23 19.00 -7.97
C LEU A 189 22.06 20.09 -7.27
N GLY A 190 22.65 19.80 -6.11
CA GLY A 190 23.46 20.75 -5.34
C GLY A 190 22.69 21.85 -4.62
N CYS A 191 21.35 21.77 -4.55
CA CYS A 191 20.51 22.77 -3.88
C CYS A 191 19.67 22.21 -2.71
N GLY A 192 19.62 20.89 -2.55
CA GLY A 192 18.74 20.25 -1.57
C GLY A 192 17.26 20.31 -1.99
N ALA A 193 16.46 19.40 -1.44
CA ALA A 193 15.02 19.39 -1.68
C ALA A 193 14.28 18.68 -0.54
N HIS A 194 13.00 18.97 -0.40
CA HIS A 194 12.09 18.22 0.47
C HIS A 194 10.69 18.11 -0.16
N VAL A 195 9.93 17.11 0.26
CA VAL A 195 8.56 16.88 -0.22
C VAL A 195 7.60 17.89 0.40
N ILE A 196 6.82 18.60 -0.42
CA ILE A 196 5.76 19.51 0.04
C ILE A 196 4.36 18.99 -0.24
N TYR A 197 4.23 18.09 -1.21
CA TYR A 197 3.00 17.40 -1.55
C TYR A 197 3.31 15.96 -1.93
N LEU A 198 2.50 15.02 -1.45
CA LEU A 198 2.62 13.61 -1.81
C LEU A 198 1.25 12.98 -1.90
N ARG A 199 0.97 12.30 -3.01
CA ARG A 199 -0.27 11.55 -3.21
C ARG A 199 0.03 10.20 -3.84
N ARG A 200 -0.44 9.12 -3.22
CA ARG A 200 -0.40 7.80 -3.84
C ARG A 200 -1.60 7.66 -4.78
N LEU A 201 -1.32 7.60 -6.07
CA LEU A 201 -2.34 7.48 -7.12
C LEU A 201 -2.86 6.05 -7.22
N GLN A 202 -1.95 5.08 -7.06
CA GLN A 202 -2.24 3.67 -7.34
C GLN A 202 -1.36 2.73 -6.49
N MET A 203 -1.91 1.55 -6.21
CA MET A 203 -1.20 0.41 -5.63
C MET A 203 -1.64 -0.87 -6.35
N ALA A 204 -0.67 -1.66 -6.84
CA ALA A 204 -0.95 -2.79 -7.73
C ALA A 204 -1.82 -2.34 -8.93
N ASN A 205 -2.80 -3.14 -9.33
CA ASN A 205 -3.71 -2.84 -10.44
C ASN A 205 -5.01 -2.15 -10.00
N TYR A 206 -5.06 -1.59 -8.79
CA TYR A 206 -6.26 -0.91 -8.31
C TYR A 206 -6.41 0.47 -8.97
N SER A 207 -7.60 0.73 -9.56
CA SER A 207 -7.92 2.04 -10.13
C SER A 207 -8.18 3.07 -9.02
N SER A 208 -7.75 4.31 -9.26
CA SER A 208 -8.10 5.48 -8.45
C SER A 208 -9.60 5.76 -8.43
N ASP A 209 -10.36 5.34 -9.44
CA ASP A 209 -11.79 5.63 -9.58
C ASP A 209 -12.65 4.87 -8.56
N HIS A 210 -12.10 3.81 -7.98
CA HIS A 210 -12.73 3.04 -6.91
C HIS A 210 -12.41 3.56 -5.51
N MET A 211 -11.63 4.65 -5.40
CA MET A 211 -11.31 5.23 -4.10
C MET A 211 -12.52 5.93 -3.49
N ILE A 212 -12.63 5.82 -2.18
CA ILE A 212 -13.69 6.48 -1.42
C ILE A 212 -13.07 7.37 -0.36
N SER A 213 -13.51 8.63 -0.31
CA SER A 213 -13.03 9.56 0.69
C SER A 213 -13.57 9.19 2.08
N LEU A 214 -12.77 9.49 3.11
CA LEU A 214 -13.21 9.36 4.49
C LEU A 214 -14.43 10.25 4.78
N GLU A 215 -14.51 11.42 4.15
CA GLU A 215 -15.65 12.33 4.26
C GLU A 215 -16.95 11.67 3.76
N TYR A 216 -16.92 11.09 2.56
CA TYR A 216 -18.09 10.42 1.99
C TYR A 216 -18.55 9.24 2.85
N LEU A 217 -17.62 8.46 3.41
CA LEU A 217 -17.97 7.40 4.37
C LEU A 217 -18.65 7.95 5.64
N ASN A 218 -18.22 9.11 6.14
CA ASN A 218 -18.88 9.75 7.28
C ASN A 218 -20.29 10.22 6.92
N THR A 219 -20.48 10.79 5.72
CA THR A 219 -21.80 11.20 5.22
C THR A 219 -22.74 9.99 5.13
N LEU A 220 -22.30 8.91 4.48
CA LEU A 220 -23.07 7.67 4.40
C LEU A 220 -23.45 7.13 5.79
N TYR A 221 -22.50 7.15 6.73
CA TYR A 221 -22.76 6.72 8.10
C TYR A 221 -23.80 7.60 8.80
N LYS A 222 -23.70 8.93 8.70
CA LYS A 222 -24.65 9.87 9.33
C LYS A 222 -26.06 9.73 8.77
N GLU A 223 -26.19 9.62 7.45
CA GLU A 223 -27.49 9.50 6.77
C GLU A 223 -28.20 8.18 7.06
N ASN A 224 -27.44 7.11 7.34
CA ASN A 224 -27.97 5.75 7.39
C ASN A 224 -27.75 5.05 8.75
N ASN A 225 -27.36 5.78 9.80
CA ASN A 225 -27.09 5.17 11.11
C ASN A 225 -28.32 4.50 11.74
N LEU A 226 -29.53 4.97 11.42
CA LEU A 226 -30.80 4.36 11.83
C LEU A 226 -31.15 3.11 11.01
N TYR A 227 -30.54 2.94 9.83
CA TYR A 227 -30.80 1.85 8.88
C TYR A 227 -29.51 1.07 8.57
N GLN A 228 -28.95 0.42 9.59
CA GLN A 228 -27.67 -0.31 9.50
C GLN A 228 -27.61 -1.29 8.31
N ASN A 229 -28.71 -1.98 7.99
CA ASN A 229 -28.79 -2.89 6.84
C ASN A 229 -28.55 -2.21 5.49
N PHE A 230 -29.02 -0.97 5.33
CA PHE A 230 -28.82 -0.20 4.10
C PHE A 230 -27.36 0.25 3.98
N LEU A 231 -26.80 0.79 5.06
CA LEU A 231 -25.38 1.15 5.12
C LEU A 231 -24.49 -0.05 4.77
N ASP A 232 -24.75 -1.21 5.37
CA ASP A 232 -23.96 -2.42 5.13
C ASP A 232 -24.02 -2.88 3.67
N LYS A 233 -25.22 -2.87 3.05
CA LYS A 233 -25.38 -3.16 1.62
C LYS A 233 -24.63 -2.16 0.75
N LYS A 234 -24.72 -0.87 1.06
CA LYS A 234 -24.02 0.18 0.31
C LYS A 234 -22.51 0.03 0.43
N ILE A 235 -21.99 -0.20 1.64
CA ILE A 235 -20.56 -0.47 1.87
C ILE A 235 -20.10 -1.72 1.10
N GLN A 236 -20.91 -2.78 1.07
CA GLN A 236 -20.57 -3.99 0.33
C GLN A 236 -20.34 -3.73 -1.17
N THR A 237 -21.04 -2.76 -1.79
CA THR A 237 -20.82 -2.39 -3.20
C THR A 237 -19.47 -1.71 -3.45
N PHE A 238 -18.81 -1.23 -2.41
CA PHE A 238 -17.51 -0.59 -2.47
C PHE A 238 -16.35 -1.52 -2.11
N LEU A 239 -16.65 -2.71 -1.58
CA LEU A 239 -15.63 -3.66 -1.22
C LEU A 239 -15.19 -4.45 -2.44
N LEU A 240 -13.90 -4.37 -2.74
CA LEU A 240 -13.28 -5.30 -3.66
C LEU A 240 -13.18 -6.68 -2.99
N PRO A 241 -13.33 -7.75 -3.77
CA PRO A 241 -13.30 -9.09 -3.23
C PRO A 241 -11.87 -9.47 -2.80
N ILE A 242 -11.73 -10.45 -1.89
CA ILE A 242 -10.44 -10.78 -1.24
C ILE A 242 -9.39 -11.19 -2.28
N GLU A 243 -9.79 -11.96 -3.28
CA GLU A 243 -8.94 -12.44 -4.37
C GLU A 243 -8.34 -11.33 -5.23
N SER A 244 -8.88 -10.11 -5.18
CA SER A 244 -8.34 -8.97 -5.92
C SER A 244 -6.90 -8.64 -5.49
N MET A 245 -6.56 -8.86 -4.21
CA MET A 245 -5.20 -8.67 -3.66
C MET A 245 -4.16 -9.61 -4.25
N VAL A 246 -4.61 -10.70 -4.86
CA VAL A 246 -3.78 -11.77 -5.42
C VAL A 246 -4.15 -12.08 -6.87
N SER A 247 -4.73 -11.09 -7.54
CA SER A 247 -5.21 -11.18 -8.92
C SER A 247 -4.09 -11.45 -9.93
N MET A 248 -2.84 -11.14 -9.60
CA MET A 248 -1.67 -11.41 -10.42
C MET A 248 -1.30 -12.89 -10.51
N TYR A 249 -1.78 -13.74 -9.60
CA TYR A 249 -1.49 -15.17 -9.65
C TYR A 249 -2.47 -15.91 -10.55
N ASP A 250 -1.96 -16.92 -11.25
CA ASP A 250 -2.77 -17.86 -12.00
C ASP A 250 -3.80 -18.56 -11.10
N THR A 251 -4.89 -19.03 -11.69
CA THR A 251 -5.99 -19.67 -10.97
C THR A 251 -6.16 -21.12 -11.39
N ILE A 252 -6.44 -21.98 -10.42
CA ILE A 252 -6.94 -23.34 -10.65
C ILE A 252 -8.28 -23.53 -9.94
N ASN A 253 -9.22 -24.17 -10.64
CA ASN A 253 -10.48 -24.58 -10.07
C ASN A 253 -10.43 -26.07 -9.73
N ILE A 254 -10.90 -26.42 -8.54
CA ILE A 254 -10.96 -27.81 -8.07
C ILE A 254 -12.41 -28.20 -7.75
N ASP A 255 -12.69 -29.49 -7.84
CA ASP A 255 -13.99 -30.03 -7.48
C ASP A 255 -14.24 -29.94 -5.96
N GLN A 256 -15.48 -30.16 -5.55
CA GLN A 256 -15.91 -29.99 -4.16
C GLN A 256 -15.28 -31.01 -3.20
N HIS A 257 -14.98 -32.22 -3.64
CA HIS A 257 -14.34 -33.23 -2.81
C HIS A 257 -12.88 -32.83 -2.53
N THR A 258 -12.14 -32.51 -3.58
CA THR A 258 -10.76 -32.04 -3.51
C THR A 258 -10.63 -30.75 -2.69
N ALA A 259 -11.60 -29.83 -2.82
CA ALA A 259 -11.64 -28.60 -2.03
C ALA A 259 -11.79 -28.83 -0.52
N LYS A 260 -12.47 -29.90 -0.08
CA LYS A 260 -12.56 -30.25 1.35
C LYS A 260 -11.16 -30.57 1.90
N CYS A 261 -10.42 -31.45 1.24
CA CYS A 261 -9.05 -31.79 1.62
C CYS A 261 -8.13 -30.56 1.66
N PHE A 262 -8.21 -29.70 0.64
CA PHE A 262 -7.44 -28.45 0.57
C PHE A 262 -7.72 -27.53 1.77
N LYS A 263 -9.00 -27.34 2.11
CA LYS A 263 -9.43 -26.48 3.23
C LYS A 263 -8.98 -27.03 4.59
N HIS A 264 -8.73 -28.33 4.70
CA HIS A 264 -8.11 -28.98 5.86
C HIS A 264 -6.58 -28.94 5.86
N GLY A 265 -5.95 -28.25 4.91
CA GLY A 265 -4.50 -28.08 4.88
C GLY A 265 -3.75 -29.18 4.12
N GLN A 266 -4.46 -30.10 3.47
CA GLN A 266 -3.83 -31.19 2.72
C GLN A 266 -3.31 -30.69 1.36
N ALA A 267 -2.12 -31.15 0.98
CA ALA A 267 -1.59 -30.93 -0.36
C ALA A 267 -2.32 -31.84 -1.34
N ILE A 268 -2.75 -31.29 -2.47
CA ILE A 268 -3.51 -32.02 -3.49
C ILE A 268 -2.59 -32.44 -4.63
N ASN A 269 -2.73 -33.69 -5.06
CA ASN A 269 -2.10 -34.18 -6.28
C ASN A 269 -3.12 -34.20 -7.44
N ILE A 270 -3.15 -33.13 -8.23
CA ILE A 270 -3.94 -33.06 -9.48
C ILE A 270 -3.04 -32.59 -10.61
N LYS A 271 -3.35 -33.03 -11.83
CA LYS A 271 -2.62 -32.63 -13.03
C LYS A 271 -2.74 -31.12 -13.23
N HIS A 272 -1.60 -30.44 -13.34
CA HIS A 272 -1.52 -29.01 -13.62
C HIS A 272 -0.25 -28.68 -14.41
N LYS A 273 -0.16 -27.43 -14.90
CA LYS A 273 0.97 -26.92 -15.69
C LYS A 273 1.88 -25.94 -14.94
N PHE A 274 1.64 -25.74 -13.65
CA PHE A 274 2.39 -24.79 -12.83
C PHE A 274 3.76 -25.30 -12.43
N ASN A 275 4.70 -24.37 -12.25
CA ASN A 275 6.08 -24.66 -11.91
C ASN A 275 6.28 -24.77 -10.39
N TYR A 276 7.33 -25.48 -9.97
CA TYR A 276 7.77 -25.53 -8.57
C TYR A 276 7.93 -24.11 -7.99
N GLY A 277 7.40 -23.89 -6.77
CA GLY A 277 7.44 -22.59 -6.08
C GLY A 277 6.44 -21.56 -6.60
N GLN A 278 5.71 -21.85 -7.68
CA GLN A 278 4.70 -20.92 -8.20
C GLN A 278 3.53 -20.79 -7.23
N LYS A 279 3.13 -19.55 -6.96
CA LYS A 279 1.92 -19.23 -6.19
C LYS A 279 0.72 -19.15 -7.11
N ILE A 280 -0.38 -19.76 -6.70
CA ILE A 280 -1.63 -19.82 -7.47
C ILE A 280 -2.84 -19.54 -6.57
N ARG A 281 -3.88 -18.95 -7.15
CA ARG A 281 -5.22 -18.87 -6.56
C ARG A 281 -5.93 -20.21 -6.74
N VAL A 282 -6.63 -20.65 -5.70
CA VAL A 282 -7.45 -21.85 -5.74
C VAL A 282 -8.92 -21.45 -5.56
N THR A 283 -9.74 -21.91 -6.48
CA THR A 283 -11.21 -21.76 -6.46
C THR A 283 -11.88 -23.12 -6.38
N GLU A 284 -13.10 -23.17 -5.84
CA GLU A 284 -13.92 -24.38 -5.83
C GLU A 284 -15.19 -24.21 -6.68
N ASN A 285 -15.75 -25.33 -7.14
CA ASN A 285 -17.07 -25.47 -7.76
C ASN A 285 -17.28 -24.68 -9.07
N ASN A 286 -18.50 -24.74 -9.62
CA ASN A 286 -18.85 -24.10 -10.90
C ASN A 286 -18.87 -22.56 -10.82
N PHE A 287 -19.11 -22.01 -9.63
CA PHE A 287 -19.08 -20.56 -9.36
C PHE A 287 -17.66 -20.04 -9.13
N LYS A 288 -16.63 -20.90 -9.18
CA LYS A 288 -15.22 -20.55 -8.95
C LYS A 288 -15.02 -19.73 -7.68
N LYS A 289 -15.67 -20.15 -6.60
CA LYS A 289 -15.57 -19.48 -5.31
C LYS A 289 -14.12 -19.54 -4.83
N PHE A 290 -13.51 -18.38 -4.58
CA PHE A 290 -12.14 -18.32 -4.06
C PHE A 290 -12.05 -18.92 -2.66
N ILE A 291 -11.10 -19.84 -2.46
CA ILE A 291 -10.89 -20.53 -1.17
C ILE A 291 -9.50 -20.31 -0.58
N GLY A 292 -8.55 -19.77 -1.35
CA GLY A 292 -7.23 -19.41 -0.85
C GLY A 292 -6.13 -19.43 -1.91
N ILE A 293 -4.90 -19.33 -1.45
CA ILE A 293 -3.68 -19.41 -2.25
C ILE A 293 -2.95 -20.70 -1.91
N ALA A 294 -2.38 -21.31 -2.94
CA ALA A 294 -1.46 -22.42 -2.82
C ALA A 294 -0.09 -22.06 -3.39
N GLU A 295 0.90 -22.87 -3.05
CA GLU A 295 2.20 -22.91 -3.68
C GLU A 295 2.45 -24.33 -4.19
N ILE A 296 3.07 -24.45 -5.36
CA ILE A 296 3.46 -25.75 -5.91
C ILE A 296 4.68 -26.26 -5.15
N ASP A 297 4.52 -27.38 -4.45
CA ASP A 297 5.60 -27.98 -3.67
C ASP A 297 6.58 -28.80 -4.54
N LYS A 298 7.65 -29.30 -3.93
CA LYS A 298 8.70 -30.08 -4.61
C LYS A 298 8.23 -31.39 -5.24
N LEU A 299 7.05 -31.87 -4.85
CA LEU A 299 6.42 -33.07 -5.42
C LEU A 299 5.37 -32.68 -6.47
N PHE A 300 5.38 -31.42 -6.93
CA PHE A 300 4.38 -30.86 -7.84
C PHE A 300 2.94 -31.03 -7.34
N ARG A 301 2.75 -30.93 -6.02
CA ARG A 301 1.42 -30.89 -5.40
C ARG A 301 1.03 -29.46 -5.11
N ILE A 302 -0.28 -29.22 -5.12
CA ILE A 302 -0.87 -27.93 -4.75
C ILE A 302 -0.97 -27.87 -3.24
N LYS A 303 0.01 -27.20 -2.59
CA LYS A 303 0.08 -27.10 -1.14
C LYS A 303 -0.60 -25.81 -0.64
N PRO A 304 -1.58 -25.89 0.27
CA PRO A 304 -2.20 -24.71 0.87
C PRO A 304 -1.16 -23.77 1.50
N LEU A 305 -1.16 -22.50 1.08
CA LEU A 305 -0.31 -21.44 1.65
C LEU A 305 -1.13 -20.51 2.56
N ARG A 306 -2.31 -20.09 2.11
CA ARG A 306 -3.22 -19.23 2.88
C ARG A 306 -4.67 -19.47 2.49
N LEU A 307 -5.51 -19.85 3.44
CA LEU A 307 -6.90 -20.22 3.19
C LEU A 307 -7.89 -19.16 3.71
N ILE A 308 -9.00 -18.99 2.99
CA ILE A 308 -10.22 -18.40 3.55
C ILE A 308 -10.85 -19.47 4.43
N ARG A 309 -10.52 -19.46 5.73
CA ARG A 309 -11.24 -20.31 6.70
C ARG A 309 -12.70 -19.85 6.72
N PHE A 310 -13.61 -20.67 6.20
CA PHE A 310 -15.04 -20.42 6.19
C PHE A 310 -15.62 -20.70 7.57
#